data_AF-A0A1C3E718-F1
#
_entry.id   AF-A0A1C3E718-F1
#
_cell.length_a   1.000
_cell.length_b   1.000
_cell.length_c   1.000
_cell.angle_alpha   90.00
_cell.angle_beta   90.00
_cell.angle_gamma   90.00
#
_symmetry.space_group_name_H-M   'P 1'
#
loop_
_entity.id
_entity.type
_entity.pdbx_description
1 polymer ?
#
loop_
_entity_poly.entity_id
_entity_poly.type
_entity_poly.pdbx_seq_one_letter_code
_entity_poly.pdbx_strand_id
1 'polypeptide(L)'
;MRHAFKQFHWGNYVLLFLLGMFFYYVWVQVDQTLNYKWNWEIIPSWVIRYDEDTGSWVPNLLLQGLITTFRLTLYSSIIALILGIGLGLARTAKNRVVLMLARTYLELLRNVPQVVIIFVFYFFLSEQIVQALDIESWARQIARGENSGIWSFFFGDMRRFPSLVSGVLVLSLFESAFVGEIIRTGIQTVPKGQHEAASSIGMTRFQSMRYIVLPQAFRKILPPLANQQIILVKNSAFVSLIAVQELAYKTTELVATTRAIFESWLTTAAFYFVICFGLSLLFRRLEQRSKSHERS
;
A
#
# COMPACT_ATOMS: atom_id res chain seq x y z
N MET A 1 -24.47 25.21 4.96
CA MET A 1 -24.16 24.29 6.10
C MET A 1 -25.29 24.27 7.15
N ARG A 2 -26.57 24.03 6.76
CA ARG A 2 -27.71 24.00 7.71
C ARG A 2 -28.67 22.80 7.54
N HIS A 3 -28.31 21.80 6.74
CA HIS A 3 -29.17 20.64 6.46
C HIS A 3 -28.61 19.27 6.91
N ALA A 4 -27.47 19.23 7.61
CA ALA A 4 -26.85 17.95 8.02
C ALA A 4 -27.40 17.35 9.34
N PHE A 5 -28.28 18.05 10.06
CA PHE A 5 -28.70 17.67 11.42
C PHE A 5 -30.15 17.17 11.56
N LYS A 6 -30.88 16.93 10.46
CA LYS A 6 -32.32 16.57 10.51
C LYS A 6 -32.67 15.14 10.06
N GLN A 7 -31.80 14.17 10.32
CA GLN A 7 -32.12 12.73 10.17
C GLN A 7 -31.52 11.86 11.30
N PHE A 8 -31.47 12.37 12.52
CA PHE A 8 -31.13 11.54 13.68
C PHE A 8 -32.39 10.81 14.18
N HIS A 9 -32.61 9.62 13.63
CA HIS A 9 -33.64 8.71 14.13
C HIS A 9 -33.23 8.12 15.48
N TRP A 10 -34.20 7.80 16.35
CA TRP A 10 -34.00 7.15 17.66
C TRP A 10 -33.01 5.96 17.60
N GLY A 11 -32.99 5.22 16.49
CA GLY A 11 -32.06 4.12 16.24
C GLY A 11 -30.57 4.51 16.31
N ASN A 12 -30.20 5.75 15.97
CA ASN A 12 -28.81 6.21 16.06
C ASN A 12 -28.36 6.33 17.52
N TYR A 13 -29.25 6.77 18.42
CA TYR A 13 -28.94 6.87 19.85
C TYR A 13 -28.82 5.49 20.49
N VAL A 14 -29.70 4.56 20.12
CA VAL A 14 -29.60 3.15 20.55
C VAL A 14 -28.30 2.53 20.06
N LEU A 15 -27.93 2.77 18.80
CA LEU A 15 -26.68 2.26 18.23
C LEU A 15 -25.44 2.86 18.93
N LEU A 16 -25.43 4.16 19.18
CA LEU A 16 -24.35 4.82 19.94
C LEU A 16 -24.26 4.28 21.37
N PHE A 17 -25.39 4.04 22.03
CA PHE A 17 -25.44 3.47 23.36
C PHE A 17 -24.92 2.03 23.38
N LEU A 18 -25.33 1.19 22.42
CA LEU A 18 -24.83 -0.18 22.28
C LEU A 18 -23.33 -0.22 21.99
N LEU A 19 -22.83 0.66 21.12
CA LEU A 19 -21.39 0.81 20.86
C LEU A 19 -20.64 1.23 22.12
N GLY A 20 -21.16 2.22 22.85
CA GLY A 20 -20.59 2.67 24.12
C GLY A 20 -20.52 1.55 25.15
N MET A 21 -21.60 0.80 25.34
CA MET A 21 -21.62 -0.37 26.24
C MET A 21 -20.63 -1.45 25.80
N PHE A 22 -20.51 -1.71 24.49
CA PHE A 22 -19.54 -2.67 23.97
C PHE A 22 -18.09 -2.24 24.28
N PHE A 23 -17.72 -0.99 24.00
CA PHE A 23 -16.36 -0.51 24.31
C PHE A 23 -16.10 -0.47 25.82
N TYR A 24 -17.09 -0.10 26.63
CA TYR A 24 -16.98 -0.16 28.08
C TYR A 24 -16.78 -1.59 28.58
N TYR A 25 -17.54 -2.55 28.05
CA TYR A 25 -17.37 -3.97 28.38
C TYR A 25 -15.97 -4.48 28.01
N VAL A 26 -15.48 -4.13 26.82
CA VAL A 26 -14.11 -4.49 26.40
C VAL A 26 -13.07 -3.88 27.33
N TRP A 27 -13.23 -2.60 27.71
CA TRP A 27 -12.34 -1.93 28.65
C TRP A 27 -12.29 -2.67 30.00
N VAL A 28 -13.46 -2.97 30.57
CA VAL A 28 -13.60 -3.67 31.85
C VAL A 28 -12.95 -5.06 31.77
N GLN A 29 -13.17 -5.79 30.67
CA GLN A 29 -12.54 -7.11 30.46
C GLN A 29 -11.01 -7.01 30.37
N VAL A 30 -10.47 -6.00 29.68
CA VAL A 30 -9.02 -5.79 29.60
C VAL A 30 -8.43 -5.42 30.96
N ASP A 31 -9.09 -4.56 31.71
CA ASP A 31 -8.62 -4.11 33.03
C ASP A 31 -8.71 -5.22 34.09
N GLN A 32 -9.87 -5.90 34.20
CA GLN A 32 -10.14 -6.84 35.28
C GLN A 32 -9.66 -8.26 34.97
N THR A 33 -9.81 -8.74 33.74
CA THR A 33 -9.48 -10.14 33.39
C THR A 33 -8.02 -10.30 33.02
N LEU A 34 -7.41 -9.29 32.38
CA LEU A 34 -6.00 -9.33 31.99
C LEU A 34 -5.08 -8.62 33.00
N ASN A 35 -5.63 -7.93 34.01
CA ASN A 35 -4.87 -7.09 34.96
C ASN A 35 -3.87 -6.17 34.24
N TYR A 36 -4.33 -5.56 33.14
CA TYR A 36 -3.48 -4.80 32.24
C TYR A 36 -3.28 -3.38 32.75
N LYS A 37 -2.03 -2.99 32.99
CA LYS A 37 -1.68 -1.63 33.39
C LYS A 37 -1.39 -0.76 32.17
N TRP A 38 -2.34 0.09 31.83
CA TRP A 38 -2.18 1.04 30.72
C TRP A 38 -1.01 1.99 30.98
N ASN A 39 -0.12 2.14 30.00
CA ASN A 39 1.07 2.98 30.07
C ASN A 39 1.26 3.78 28.78
N TRP A 40 0.42 4.80 28.59
CA TRP A 40 0.49 5.69 27.42
C TRP A 40 1.71 6.63 27.44
N GLU A 41 2.35 6.81 28.59
CA GLU A 41 3.48 7.73 28.75
C GLU A 41 4.72 7.31 27.94
N ILE A 42 4.87 6.01 27.65
CA ILE A 42 6.00 5.54 26.85
C ILE A 42 5.87 5.98 25.39
N ILE A 43 4.65 6.00 24.82
CA ILE A 43 4.44 6.10 23.37
C ILE A 43 5.08 7.33 22.74
N PRO A 44 4.93 8.56 23.27
CA PRO A 44 5.58 9.74 22.70
C PRO A 44 7.09 9.56 22.50
N SER A 45 7.77 8.94 23.47
CA SER A 45 9.22 8.71 23.39
C SER A 45 9.61 7.74 22.27
N TRP A 46 8.73 6.79 21.90
CA TRP A 46 8.93 5.84 20.81
C TRP A 46 8.49 6.36 19.43
N VAL A 47 7.78 7.49 19.40
CA VAL A 47 7.44 8.21 18.16
C VAL A 47 8.57 9.18 17.80
N ILE A 48 8.99 10.01 18.75
CA ILE A 48 10.00 11.05 18.56
C ILE A 48 10.97 11.03 19.77
N ARG A 49 12.28 11.12 19.50
CA ARG A 49 13.33 11.18 20.52
C ARG A 49 14.10 12.48 20.39
N TYR A 50 14.50 13.06 21.51
CA TYR A 50 15.47 14.15 21.53
C TYR A 50 16.89 13.57 21.44
N ASP A 51 17.68 14.05 20.49
CA ASP A 51 19.04 13.58 20.27
C ASP A 51 20.04 14.63 20.77
N GLU A 52 20.73 14.30 21.86
CA GLU A 52 21.63 15.21 22.57
C GLU A 52 22.84 15.59 21.71
N ASP A 53 23.28 14.71 20.82
CA ASP A 53 24.43 14.92 19.94
C ASP A 53 24.14 15.97 18.84
N THR A 54 22.91 16.01 18.34
CA THR A 54 22.48 16.91 17.25
C THR A 54 21.65 18.10 17.76
N GLY A 55 21.28 18.11 19.04
CA GLY A 55 20.40 19.11 19.66
C GLY A 55 18.99 19.15 19.06
N SER A 56 18.58 18.11 18.34
CA SER A 56 17.38 18.10 17.50
C SER A 56 16.42 16.95 17.83
N TRP A 57 15.13 17.15 17.56
CA TRP A 57 14.14 16.10 17.65
C TRP A 57 14.18 15.23 16.40
N VAL A 58 14.47 13.94 16.58
CA VAL A 58 14.58 12.96 15.49
C VAL A 58 13.50 11.88 15.58
N PRO A 59 13.08 11.32 14.43
CA PRO A 59 12.17 10.18 14.40
C PRO A 59 12.71 8.99 15.18
N ASN A 60 11.92 8.48 16.12
CA ASN A 60 12.22 7.22 16.81
C ASN A 60 11.50 6.04 16.13
N LEU A 61 11.55 4.86 16.75
CA LEU A 61 11.20 3.55 16.20
C LEU A 61 9.90 3.54 15.39
N LEU A 62 8.79 4.02 15.94
CA LEU A 62 7.49 4.00 15.25
C LEU A 62 7.46 4.94 14.05
N LEU A 63 8.02 6.15 14.18
CA LEU A 63 8.05 7.12 13.08
C LEU A 63 9.03 6.69 11.98
N GLN A 64 10.14 6.03 12.32
CA GLN A 64 11.03 5.40 11.35
C GLN A 64 10.32 4.27 10.59
N GLY A 65 9.57 3.41 11.29
CA GLY A 65 8.74 2.38 10.68
C GLY A 65 7.68 2.97 9.74
N LEU A 66 7.05 4.07 10.14
CA LEU A 66 6.08 4.82 9.32
C LEU A 66 6.72 5.34 8.03
N ILE A 67 7.88 5.98 8.12
CA ILE A 67 8.63 6.49 6.94
C ILE A 67 9.02 5.33 6.02
N THR A 68 9.48 4.21 6.58
CA THR A 68 9.78 3.00 5.79
C THR A 68 8.54 2.45 5.09
N THR A 69 7.37 2.47 5.76
CA THR A 69 6.09 2.06 5.17
C THR A 69 5.73 2.94 3.96
N PHE A 70 5.93 4.25 4.06
CA PHE A 70 5.74 5.16 2.94
C PHE A 70 6.70 4.89 1.77
N ARG A 71 8.00 4.73 2.05
CA ARG A 71 9.00 4.38 1.01
C ARG A 71 8.65 3.07 0.31
N LEU A 72 8.36 2.04 1.11
CA LEU A 72 8.00 0.71 0.64
C LEU A 72 6.77 0.75 -0.28
N THR A 73 5.70 1.43 0.15
CA THR A 73 4.45 1.53 -0.62
C THR A 73 4.59 2.41 -1.87
N LEU A 74 5.40 3.47 -1.81
CA LEU A 74 5.69 4.34 -2.95
C LEU A 74 6.49 3.60 -4.04
N TYR A 75 7.57 2.92 -3.67
CA TYR A 75 8.39 2.19 -4.64
C TYR A 75 7.65 0.98 -5.20
N SER A 76 6.91 0.26 -4.34
CA SER A 76 6.09 -0.88 -4.77
C SER A 76 5.00 -0.44 -5.74
N SER A 77 4.34 0.70 -5.51
CA SER A 77 3.26 1.17 -6.38
C SER A 77 3.77 1.58 -7.76
N ILE A 78 4.95 2.22 -7.85
CA ILE A 78 5.56 2.60 -9.14
C ILE A 78 5.86 1.35 -9.97
N ILE A 79 6.52 0.35 -9.37
CA ILE A 79 6.89 -0.89 -10.08
C ILE A 79 5.63 -1.69 -10.43
N ALA A 80 4.68 -1.82 -9.50
CA ALA A 80 3.41 -2.49 -9.73
C ALA A 80 2.59 -1.83 -10.85
N LEU A 81 2.63 -0.51 -10.95
CA LEU A 81 1.96 0.23 -12.02
C LEU A 81 2.56 -0.10 -13.38
N ILE A 82 3.89 -0.08 -13.49
CA ILE A 82 4.60 -0.40 -14.74
C ILE A 82 4.31 -1.85 -15.16
N LEU A 83 4.51 -2.81 -14.25
CA LEU A 83 4.26 -4.23 -14.51
C LEU A 83 2.79 -4.49 -14.81
N GLY A 84 1.88 -3.89 -14.03
CA GLY A 84 0.44 -4.04 -14.18
C GLY A 84 -0.08 -3.47 -15.50
N ILE A 85 0.44 -2.32 -15.98
CA ILE A 85 0.11 -1.81 -17.32
C ILE A 85 0.52 -2.82 -18.38
N GLY A 86 1.76 -3.35 -18.30
CA GLY A 86 2.25 -4.37 -19.23
C GLY A 86 1.36 -5.62 -19.25
N LEU A 87 1.04 -6.16 -18.07
CA LEU A 87 0.19 -7.34 -17.91
C LEU A 87 -1.25 -7.10 -18.37
N GLY A 88 -1.81 -5.94 -18.05
CA GLY A 88 -3.16 -5.54 -18.46
C GLY A 88 -3.30 -5.41 -19.98
N LEU A 89 -2.29 -4.84 -20.65
CA LEU A 89 -2.23 -4.79 -22.11
C LEU A 89 -2.03 -6.18 -22.72
N ALA A 90 -1.13 -7.00 -22.15
CA ALA A 90 -0.90 -8.38 -22.58
C ALA A 90 -2.18 -9.24 -22.56
N ARG A 91 -3.08 -8.99 -21.60
CA ARG A 91 -4.41 -9.64 -21.50
C ARG A 91 -5.38 -9.24 -22.61
N THR A 92 -5.06 -8.23 -23.42
CA THR A 92 -5.83 -7.81 -24.60
C THR A 92 -5.16 -8.21 -25.92
N ALA A 93 -4.01 -8.89 -25.85
CA ALA A 93 -3.24 -9.30 -27.02
C ALA A 93 -3.99 -10.36 -27.86
N LYS A 94 -3.75 -10.34 -29.18
CA LYS A 94 -4.25 -11.40 -30.09
C LYS A 94 -3.52 -12.73 -29.85
N ASN A 95 -2.24 -12.67 -29.48
CA ASN A 95 -1.41 -13.85 -29.28
C ASN A 95 -1.91 -14.63 -28.05
N ARG A 96 -2.37 -15.86 -28.28
CA ARG A 96 -2.93 -16.74 -27.25
C ARG A 96 -1.92 -17.08 -26.17
N VAL A 97 -0.64 -17.26 -26.51
CA VAL A 97 0.41 -17.59 -25.54
C VAL A 97 0.60 -16.44 -24.55
N VAL A 98 0.79 -15.22 -25.06
CA VAL A 98 0.95 -14.01 -24.23
C VAL A 98 -0.28 -13.80 -23.35
N LEU A 99 -1.48 -13.96 -23.92
CA LEU A 99 -2.72 -13.82 -23.19
C LEU A 99 -2.87 -14.88 -22.09
N MET A 100 -2.49 -16.13 -22.35
CA MET A 100 -2.57 -17.22 -21.37
C MET A 100 -1.54 -17.05 -20.26
N LEU A 101 -0.29 -16.70 -20.58
CA LEU A 101 0.75 -16.44 -19.57
C LEU A 101 0.35 -15.30 -18.63
N ALA A 102 -0.09 -14.17 -19.18
CA ALA A 102 -0.55 -13.04 -18.37
C ALA A 102 -1.80 -13.40 -17.56
N ARG A 103 -2.71 -14.22 -18.12
CA ARG A 103 -3.91 -14.69 -17.42
C ARG A 103 -3.54 -15.56 -16.23
N THR A 104 -2.69 -16.56 -16.43
CA THR A 104 -2.25 -17.47 -15.36
C THR A 104 -1.56 -16.72 -14.24
N TYR A 105 -0.67 -15.77 -14.57
CA TYR A 105 -0.01 -14.93 -13.56
C TYR A 105 -1.02 -14.13 -12.73
N LEU A 106 -1.94 -13.41 -13.37
CA LEU A 106 -2.98 -12.62 -12.69
C LEU A 106 -3.91 -13.48 -11.83
N GLU A 107 -4.38 -14.61 -12.38
CA GLU A 107 -5.31 -15.50 -11.69
C GLU A 107 -4.63 -16.19 -10.50
N LEU A 108 -3.39 -16.63 -10.63
CA LEU A 108 -2.66 -17.27 -9.52
C LEU A 108 -2.47 -16.29 -8.37
N LEU A 109 -1.91 -15.11 -8.63
CA LEU A 109 -1.57 -14.17 -7.56
C LEU A 109 -2.77 -13.55 -6.86
N ARG A 110 -3.91 -13.47 -7.54
CA ARG A 110 -5.15 -12.93 -6.95
C ARG A 110 -5.95 -13.98 -6.17
N ASN A 111 -5.68 -15.28 -6.39
CA ASN A 111 -6.43 -16.37 -5.76
C ASN A 111 -5.63 -17.12 -4.68
N VAL A 112 -4.32 -16.90 -4.56
CA VAL A 112 -3.50 -17.47 -3.48
C VAL A 112 -3.43 -16.48 -2.30
N PRO A 113 -3.50 -16.95 -1.04
CA PRO A 113 -3.36 -16.08 0.12
C PRO A 113 -2.07 -15.25 0.07
N GLN A 114 -2.20 -13.95 0.35
CA GLN A 114 -1.10 -13.00 0.22
C GLN A 114 0.15 -13.41 1.02
N VAL A 115 -0.03 -13.92 2.24
CA VAL A 115 1.08 -14.36 3.10
C VAL A 115 1.89 -15.47 2.43
N VAL A 116 1.23 -16.43 1.77
CA VAL A 116 1.91 -17.54 1.07
C VAL A 116 2.75 -16.99 -0.09
N ILE A 117 2.18 -16.08 -0.90
CA ILE A 117 2.90 -15.45 -2.01
C ILE A 117 4.11 -14.67 -1.49
N ILE A 118 3.97 -13.95 -0.37
CA ILE A 118 5.06 -13.19 0.22
C ILE A 118 6.24 -14.10 0.53
N PHE A 119 6.02 -15.23 1.20
CA PHE A 119 7.09 -16.17 1.50
C PHE A 119 7.68 -16.81 0.25
N VAL A 120 6.84 -17.26 -0.70
CA VAL A 120 7.34 -17.87 -1.95
C VAL A 120 8.18 -16.87 -2.73
N PHE A 121 7.70 -15.65 -2.94
CA PHE A 121 8.43 -14.64 -3.69
C PHE A 121 9.66 -14.15 -2.94
N TYR A 122 9.62 -14.09 -1.62
CA TYR A 122 10.79 -13.73 -0.82
C TYR A 122 11.92 -14.76 -1.00
N PHE A 123 11.67 -16.03 -0.65
CA PHE A 123 12.71 -17.06 -0.65
C PHE A 123 13.13 -17.51 -2.05
N PHE A 124 12.20 -17.64 -2.99
CA PHE A 124 12.52 -18.21 -4.31
C PHE A 124 12.95 -17.18 -5.36
N LEU A 125 12.60 -15.91 -5.18
CA LEU A 125 12.85 -14.88 -6.19
C LEU A 125 13.65 -13.72 -5.63
N SER A 126 13.18 -13.09 -4.56
CA SER A 126 13.79 -11.87 -4.03
C SER A 126 15.20 -12.12 -3.51
N GLU A 127 15.38 -13.15 -2.68
CA GLU A 127 16.68 -13.52 -2.13
C GLU A 127 17.68 -13.81 -3.26
N GLN A 128 17.25 -14.51 -4.31
CA GLN A 128 18.09 -14.80 -5.46
C GLN A 128 18.48 -13.55 -6.24
N ILE A 129 17.57 -12.59 -6.41
CA ILE A 129 17.89 -11.31 -7.06
C ILE A 129 18.86 -10.48 -6.21
N VAL A 130 18.64 -10.42 -4.90
CA VAL A 130 19.50 -9.69 -3.95
C VAL A 130 20.91 -10.26 -3.95
N GLN A 131 21.05 -11.58 -3.96
CA GLN A 131 22.34 -12.26 -4.04
C GLN A 131 22.99 -12.11 -5.42
N ALA A 132 22.25 -12.33 -6.50
CA ALA A 132 22.77 -12.26 -7.87
C ALA A 132 23.28 -10.86 -8.26
N LEU A 133 22.64 -9.81 -7.73
CA LEU A 133 23.05 -8.42 -7.95
C LEU A 133 24.02 -7.91 -6.87
N ASP A 134 24.41 -8.75 -5.91
CA ASP A 134 25.26 -8.43 -4.77
C ASP A 134 24.84 -7.14 -4.03
N ILE A 135 23.54 -7.01 -3.80
CA ILE A 135 22.93 -5.81 -3.21
C ILE A 135 23.44 -5.60 -1.78
N GLU A 136 23.76 -6.67 -1.06
CA GLU A 136 24.27 -6.59 0.31
C GLU A 136 25.65 -5.95 0.40
N SER A 137 26.57 -6.29 -0.50
CA SER A 137 27.91 -5.70 -0.49
C SER A 137 27.83 -4.22 -0.89
N TRP A 138 27.06 -3.93 -1.94
CA TRP A 138 26.84 -2.57 -2.45
C TRP A 138 26.25 -1.66 -1.38
N ALA A 139 25.21 -2.14 -0.69
CA ALA A 139 24.55 -1.38 0.37
C ALA A 139 25.49 -1.13 1.56
N ARG A 140 26.30 -2.13 1.96
CA ARG A 140 27.31 -1.97 3.03
C ARG A 140 28.42 -1.00 2.65
N GLN A 141 28.84 -0.98 1.39
CA GLN A 141 29.84 -0.03 0.90
C GLN A 141 29.31 1.40 1.00
N ILE A 142 28.07 1.64 0.56
CA ILE A 142 27.44 2.96 0.66
C ILE A 142 27.21 3.38 2.12
N ALA A 143 26.82 2.44 2.98
CA ALA A 143 26.64 2.71 4.41
C ALA A 143 27.92 3.22 5.10
N ARG A 144 29.10 2.88 4.57
CA ARG A 144 30.41 3.31 5.08
C ARG A 144 30.98 4.53 4.36
N GLY A 145 30.38 4.95 3.25
CA GLY A 145 30.85 6.07 2.45
C GLY A 145 30.43 7.43 2.98
N GLU A 146 31.15 8.47 2.58
CA GLU A 146 30.88 9.87 2.99
C GLU A 146 29.51 10.38 2.51
N ASN A 147 28.99 9.88 1.39
CA ASN A 147 27.70 10.28 0.81
C ASN A 147 26.48 9.53 1.39
N SER A 148 26.63 8.83 2.52
CA SER A 148 25.57 7.99 3.11
C SER A 148 24.27 8.76 3.41
N GLY A 149 24.34 10.07 3.67
CA GLY A 149 23.19 10.92 3.98
C GLY A 149 22.09 10.91 2.91
N ILE A 150 22.45 11.14 1.64
CA ILE A 150 21.48 11.19 0.53
C ILE A 150 20.79 9.82 0.35
N TRP A 151 21.57 8.74 0.40
CA TRP A 151 21.03 7.39 0.31
C TRP A 151 20.10 7.07 1.47
N SER A 152 20.47 7.49 2.68
CA SER A 152 19.64 7.28 3.87
C SER A 152 18.31 8.03 3.83
N PHE A 153 18.27 9.19 3.16
CA PHE A 153 17.05 9.95 2.97
C PHE A 153 16.05 9.23 2.07
N PHE A 154 16.49 8.64 0.95
CA PHE A 154 15.60 7.92 0.05
C PHE A 154 15.28 6.51 0.53
N PHE A 155 16.27 5.79 1.05
CA PHE A 155 16.17 4.36 1.28
C PHE A 155 16.22 3.94 2.76
N GLY A 156 16.45 4.89 3.68
CA GLY A 156 16.62 4.59 5.10
C GLY A 156 17.99 4.01 5.41
N ASP A 157 18.13 3.34 6.56
CA ASP A 157 19.39 2.72 6.94
C ASP A 157 19.84 1.74 5.84
N MET A 158 20.96 2.07 5.21
CA MET A 158 21.47 1.33 4.05
C MET A 158 21.87 -0.10 4.44
N ARG A 159 22.13 -0.39 5.73
CA ARG A 159 22.33 -1.76 6.21
C ARG A 159 21.07 -2.62 6.08
N ARG A 160 19.89 -2.00 6.04
CA ARG A 160 18.57 -2.64 5.88
C ARG A 160 18.04 -2.54 4.45
N PHE A 161 18.81 -1.94 3.55
CA PHE A 161 18.42 -1.78 2.14
C PHE A 161 18.06 -3.11 1.45
N PRO A 162 18.80 -4.23 1.62
CA PRO A 162 18.42 -5.51 1.00
C PRO A 162 17.01 -5.98 1.40
N SER A 163 16.63 -5.78 2.67
CA SER A 163 15.28 -6.07 3.15
C SER A 163 14.24 -5.14 2.52
N LEU A 164 14.53 -3.84 2.38
CA LEU A 164 13.65 -2.89 1.68
C LEU A 164 13.42 -3.31 0.23
N VAL A 165 14.50 -3.63 -0.51
CA VAL A 165 14.42 -4.12 -1.90
C VAL A 165 13.56 -5.37 -1.95
N SER A 166 13.74 -6.29 -1.00
CA SER A 166 12.96 -7.52 -0.96
C SER A 166 11.48 -7.28 -0.75
N GLY A 167 11.11 -6.42 0.21
CA GLY A 167 9.74 -6.01 0.41
C GLY A 167 9.14 -5.33 -0.83
N VAL A 168 9.89 -4.47 -1.50
CA VAL A 168 9.46 -3.78 -2.72
C VAL A 168 9.22 -4.77 -3.86
N LEU A 169 10.13 -5.72 -4.09
CA LEU A 169 9.99 -6.73 -5.14
C LEU A 169 8.75 -7.60 -4.89
N VAL A 170 8.62 -8.13 -3.68
CA VAL A 170 7.50 -9.01 -3.31
C VAL A 170 6.16 -8.28 -3.45
N LEU A 171 6.04 -7.08 -2.87
CA LEU A 171 4.80 -6.30 -2.94
C LEU A 171 4.49 -5.87 -4.37
N SER A 172 5.48 -5.39 -5.12
CA SER A 172 5.22 -4.91 -6.49
C SER A 172 4.78 -6.02 -7.44
N LEU A 173 5.34 -7.22 -7.32
CA LEU A 173 4.93 -8.37 -8.11
C LEU A 173 3.51 -8.79 -7.77
N PHE A 174 3.20 -8.97 -6.48
CA PHE A 174 1.84 -9.28 -6.04
C PHE A 174 0.82 -8.23 -6.51
N GLU A 175 1.14 -6.95 -6.27
CA GLU A 175 0.26 -5.83 -6.58
C GLU A 175 0.05 -5.63 -8.08
N SER A 176 1.07 -5.94 -8.90
CA SER A 176 0.98 -5.84 -10.36
C SER A 176 -0.14 -6.69 -10.96
N ALA A 177 -0.51 -7.79 -10.32
CA ALA A 177 -1.63 -8.63 -10.76
C ALA A 177 -2.98 -7.91 -10.59
N PHE A 178 -3.17 -7.23 -9.45
CA PHE A 178 -4.38 -6.44 -9.20
C PHE A 178 -4.45 -5.22 -10.11
N VAL A 179 -3.34 -4.50 -10.25
CA VAL A 179 -3.22 -3.38 -11.20
C VAL A 179 -3.51 -3.86 -12.62
N GLY A 180 -2.90 -4.95 -13.07
CA GLY A 180 -3.10 -5.48 -14.41
C GLY A 180 -4.56 -5.87 -14.70
N GLU A 181 -5.27 -6.38 -13.70
CA GLU A 181 -6.70 -6.63 -13.82
C GLU A 181 -7.51 -5.33 -13.94
N ILE A 182 -7.16 -4.31 -13.16
CA ILE A 182 -7.79 -2.98 -13.24
C ILE A 182 -7.59 -2.38 -14.63
N ILE A 183 -6.37 -2.41 -15.17
CA ILE A 183 -6.05 -1.93 -16.52
C ILE A 183 -6.87 -2.69 -17.56
N ARG A 184 -6.87 -4.04 -17.51
CA ARG A 184 -7.62 -4.89 -18.43
C ARG A 184 -9.12 -4.57 -18.40
N THR A 185 -9.69 -4.49 -17.21
CA THR A 185 -11.11 -4.20 -17.00
C THR A 185 -11.46 -2.81 -17.50
N GLY A 186 -10.61 -1.82 -17.21
CA GLY A 186 -10.75 -0.46 -17.74
C GLY A 186 -10.81 -0.40 -19.25
N ILE A 187 -9.89 -1.09 -19.94
CA ILE A 187 -9.90 -1.18 -21.42
C ILE A 187 -11.18 -1.85 -21.93
N GLN A 188 -11.61 -2.95 -21.31
CA GLN A 188 -12.80 -3.70 -21.74
C GLN A 188 -14.13 -2.97 -21.50
N THR A 189 -14.16 -1.98 -20.61
CA THR A 189 -15.36 -1.17 -20.36
C THR A 189 -15.63 -0.13 -21.46
N VAL A 190 -14.72 0.06 -22.41
CA VAL A 190 -14.96 0.92 -23.58
C VAL A 190 -15.88 0.19 -24.56
N PRO A 191 -16.99 0.80 -25.02
CA PRO A 191 -17.95 0.13 -25.89
C PRO A 191 -17.32 -0.45 -27.17
N LYS A 192 -17.79 -1.63 -27.59
CA LYS A 192 -17.31 -2.28 -28.81
C LYS A 192 -17.52 -1.41 -30.07
N GLY A 193 -18.62 -0.65 -30.11
CA GLY A 193 -18.89 0.30 -31.20
C GLY A 193 -17.78 1.34 -31.44
N GLN A 194 -17.04 1.74 -30.40
CA GLN A 194 -15.87 2.63 -30.56
C GLN A 194 -14.73 1.96 -31.32
N HIS A 195 -14.54 0.65 -31.11
CA HIS A 195 -13.55 -0.14 -31.82
C HIS A 195 -13.99 -0.39 -33.28
N GLU A 196 -15.28 -0.68 -33.49
CA GLU A 196 -15.88 -0.91 -34.81
C GLU A 196 -15.88 0.37 -35.68
N ALA A 197 -16.22 1.52 -35.09
CA ALA A 197 -16.15 2.82 -35.74
C ALA A 197 -14.71 3.16 -36.16
N ALA A 198 -13.74 2.95 -35.26
CA ALA A 198 -12.31 3.15 -35.55
C ALA A 198 -11.85 2.28 -36.73
N SER A 199 -12.24 1.00 -36.76
CA SER A 199 -11.90 0.12 -37.88
C SER A 199 -12.59 0.52 -39.19
N SER A 200 -13.79 1.09 -39.12
CA SER A 200 -14.57 1.53 -40.29
C SER A 200 -13.92 2.72 -41.00
N ILE A 201 -13.17 3.54 -40.28
CA ILE A 201 -12.37 4.65 -40.83
C ILE A 201 -10.89 4.27 -41.07
N GLY A 202 -10.56 2.97 -41.08
CA GLY A 202 -9.23 2.47 -41.44
C GLY A 202 -8.17 2.55 -40.34
N MET A 203 -8.54 2.82 -39.08
CA MET A 203 -7.55 2.85 -37.99
C MET A 203 -6.99 1.44 -37.69
N THR A 204 -5.68 1.37 -37.54
CA THR A 204 -5.01 0.19 -37.00
C THR A 204 -5.38 -0.02 -35.52
N ARG A 205 -5.19 -1.24 -35.00
CA ARG A 205 -5.42 -1.52 -33.56
C ARG A 205 -4.62 -0.62 -32.64
N PHE A 206 -3.38 -0.27 -33.02
CA PHE A 206 -2.55 0.62 -32.21
C PHE A 206 -3.10 2.05 -32.21
N GLN A 207 -3.53 2.57 -33.36
CA GLN A 207 -4.17 3.87 -33.45
C GLN A 207 -5.48 3.91 -32.64
N SER A 208 -6.35 2.91 -32.81
CA SER A 208 -7.60 2.80 -32.04
C SER A 208 -7.31 2.76 -30.53
N MET A 209 -6.33 1.96 -30.11
CA MET A 209 -5.94 1.86 -28.70
C MET A 209 -5.41 3.20 -28.16
N ARG A 210 -4.49 3.87 -28.88
CA ARG A 210 -3.85 5.11 -28.44
C ARG A 210 -4.79 6.30 -28.41
N TYR A 211 -5.62 6.47 -29.45
CA TYR A 211 -6.39 7.70 -29.66
C TYR A 211 -7.84 7.62 -29.18
N ILE A 212 -8.41 6.42 -29.04
CA ILE A 212 -9.83 6.24 -28.67
C ILE A 212 -9.95 5.49 -27.34
N VAL A 213 -9.36 4.30 -27.23
CA VAL A 213 -9.62 3.39 -26.11
C VAL A 213 -8.89 3.81 -24.84
N LEU A 214 -7.57 4.02 -24.87
CA LEU A 214 -6.78 4.37 -23.69
C LEU A 214 -7.24 5.69 -23.04
N PRO A 215 -7.51 6.78 -23.79
CA PRO A 215 -8.01 8.02 -23.19
C PRO A 215 -9.34 7.85 -22.45
N GLN A 216 -10.26 7.02 -22.97
CA GLN A 216 -11.55 6.72 -22.34
C GLN A 216 -11.39 5.77 -21.15
N ALA A 217 -10.57 4.73 -21.30
CA ALA A 217 -10.30 3.73 -20.26
C ALA A 217 -9.60 4.35 -19.05
N PHE A 218 -8.65 5.27 -19.26
CA PHE A 218 -7.87 5.90 -18.20
C PHE A 218 -8.75 6.52 -17.11
N ARG A 219 -9.86 7.18 -17.50
CA ARG A 219 -10.82 7.79 -16.56
C ARG A 219 -11.50 6.76 -15.67
N LYS A 220 -11.76 5.56 -16.21
CA LYS A 220 -12.39 4.44 -15.49
C LYS A 220 -11.38 3.65 -14.65
N ILE A 221 -10.11 3.68 -15.02
CA ILE A 221 -8.99 3.02 -14.35
C ILE A 221 -8.56 3.78 -13.09
N LEU A 222 -8.62 5.11 -13.11
CA LEU A 222 -8.05 5.93 -12.04
C LEU A 222 -8.71 5.70 -10.65
N PRO A 223 -10.05 5.64 -10.50
CA PRO A 223 -10.66 5.37 -9.20
C PRO A 223 -10.29 4.02 -8.58
N PRO A 224 -10.35 2.87 -9.29
CA PRO A 224 -9.92 1.60 -8.71
C PRO A 224 -8.41 1.56 -8.43
N LEU A 225 -7.55 2.22 -9.22
CA LEU A 225 -6.11 2.33 -8.89
C LEU A 225 -5.87 3.09 -7.58
N ALA A 226 -6.60 4.18 -7.35
CA ALA A 226 -6.56 4.93 -6.11
C ALA A 226 -6.95 4.07 -4.90
N ASN A 227 -8.04 3.29 -5.02
CA ASN A 227 -8.43 2.35 -3.98
C ASN A 227 -7.35 1.26 -3.76
N GLN A 228 -6.74 0.79 -4.84
CA GLN A 228 -5.69 -0.22 -4.80
C GLN A 228 -4.44 0.30 -4.07
N GLN A 229 -4.08 1.58 -4.22
CA GLN A 229 -3.03 2.22 -3.44
C GLN A 229 -3.30 2.21 -1.93
N ILE A 230 -4.55 2.39 -1.49
CA ILE A 230 -4.92 2.31 -0.07
C ILE A 230 -4.78 0.86 0.44
N ILE A 231 -5.15 -0.12 -0.40
CA ILE A 231 -4.99 -1.54 -0.10
C ILE A 231 -3.50 -1.87 0.04
N LEU A 232 -2.64 -1.40 -0.87
CA LEU A 232 -1.19 -1.59 -0.80
C LEU A 232 -0.58 -1.07 0.52
N VAL A 233 -1.05 0.08 1.02
CA VAL A 233 -0.59 0.63 2.32
C VAL A 233 -0.96 -0.27 3.49
N LYS A 234 -2.13 -0.90 3.47
CA LYS A 234 -2.51 -1.87 4.52
C LYS A 234 -1.75 -3.18 4.37
N ASN A 235 -1.61 -3.63 3.13
CA ASN A 235 -0.97 -4.89 2.77
C ASN A 235 0.55 -4.88 2.96
N SER A 236 1.18 -3.70 3.04
CA SER A 236 2.61 -3.59 3.35
C SER A 236 2.95 -4.11 4.75
N ALA A 237 1.99 -4.12 5.69
CA ALA A 237 2.20 -4.70 7.01
C ALA A 237 2.58 -6.19 6.95
N PHE A 238 2.17 -6.93 5.90
CA PHE A 238 2.51 -8.34 5.77
C PHE A 238 4.00 -8.61 5.49
N VAL A 239 4.76 -7.64 4.97
CA VAL A 239 6.21 -7.86 4.78
C VAL A 239 7.01 -7.78 6.08
N SER A 240 6.39 -7.37 7.20
CA SER A 240 6.98 -7.56 8.53
C SER A 240 7.29 -9.02 8.83
N LEU A 241 6.54 -9.96 8.23
CA LEU A 241 6.73 -11.41 8.38
C LEU A 241 8.04 -11.92 7.77
N ILE A 242 8.62 -11.17 6.82
CA ILE A 242 9.93 -11.45 6.21
C ILE A 242 10.99 -10.44 6.71
N ALA A 243 10.81 -9.95 7.94
CA ALA A 243 11.73 -9.06 8.66
C ALA A 243 11.99 -7.69 7.99
N VAL A 244 11.09 -7.22 7.13
CA VAL A 244 11.14 -5.84 6.62
C VAL A 244 10.72 -4.88 7.74
N GLN A 245 11.61 -3.95 8.08
CA GLN A 245 11.45 -3.07 9.25
C GLN A 245 10.53 -1.86 8.97
N GLU A 246 9.30 -2.14 8.56
CA GLU A 246 8.22 -1.18 8.43
C GLU A 246 7.45 -1.00 9.76
N LEU A 247 6.33 -0.28 9.74
CA LEU A 247 5.62 0.13 10.95
C LEU A 247 5.14 -1.05 11.81
N ALA A 248 4.55 -2.09 11.22
CA ALA A 248 4.08 -3.25 11.98
C ALA A 248 5.26 -4.06 12.59
N TYR A 249 6.37 -4.20 11.87
CA TYR A 249 7.60 -4.77 12.43
C TYR A 249 8.10 -3.96 13.62
N LYS A 250 8.20 -2.64 13.48
CA LYS A 250 8.63 -1.73 14.56
C LYS A 250 7.68 -1.74 15.75
N THR A 251 6.41 -1.97 15.52
CA THR A 251 5.41 -2.16 16.58
C THR A 251 5.70 -3.44 17.37
N THR A 252 6.01 -4.54 16.67
CA THR A 252 6.35 -5.81 17.31
C THR A 252 7.64 -5.68 18.15
N GLU A 253 8.64 -4.95 17.65
CA GLU A 253 9.88 -4.64 18.37
C GLU A 253 9.62 -3.79 19.64
N LEU A 254 8.73 -2.79 19.54
CA LEU A 254 8.28 -2.00 20.68
C LEU A 254 7.58 -2.87 21.74
N VAL A 255 6.67 -3.73 21.31
CA VAL A 255 5.93 -4.64 22.20
C VAL A 255 6.87 -5.63 22.89
N ALA A 256 7.85 -6.17 22.16
CA ALA A 256 8.85 -7.08 22.72
C ALA A 256 9.70 -6.42 23.82
N THR A 257 9.98 -5.11 23.67
CA THR A 257 10.81 -4.35 24.61
C THR A 257 10.03 -3.87 25.84
N THR A 258 8.81 -3.36 25.63
CA THR A 258 8.04 -2.64 26.66
C THR A 258 6.91 -3.44 27.27
N ARG A 259 6.50 -4.55 26.61
CA ARG A 259 5.28 -5.32 26.91
C ARG A 259 3.98 -4.52 26.84
N ALA A 260 4.01 -3.31 26.31
CA ALA A 260 2.85 -2.47 26.11
C ALA A 260 2.11 -2.86 24.82
N ILE A 261 1.40 -3.98 24.85
CA ILE A 261 0.74 -4.58 23.68
C ILE A 261 -0.33 -3.63 23.13
N PHE A 262 -1.25 -3.16 23.99
CA PHE A 262 -2.43 -2.41 23.53
C PHE A 262 -2.07 -1.02 23.01
N GLU A 263 -1.24 -0.26 23.74
CA GLU A 263 -0.83 1.10 23.35
C GLU A 263 -0.07 1.06 22.02
N SER A 264 0.87 0.13 21.86
CA SER A 264 1.65 -0.01 20.63
C SER A 264 0.76 -0.29 19.42
N TRP A 265 -0.15 -1.27 19.50
CA TRP A 265 -1.01 -1.62 18.38
C TRP A 265 -2.11 -0.59 18.12
N LEU A 266 -2.64 0.09 19.14
CA LEU A 266 -3.59 1.18 18.97
C LEU A 266 -2.94 2.40 18.30
N THR A 267 -1.72 2.76 18.70
CA THR A 267 -0.95 3.83 18.06
C THR A 267 -0.64 3.47 16.60
N THR A 268 -0.23 2.24 16.33
CA THR A 268 0.01 1.77 14.96
C THR A 268 -1.25 1.76 14.10
N ALA A 269 -2.39 1.32 14.66
CA ALA A 269 -3.68 1.41 14.00
C ALA A 269 -4.06 2.86 13.69
N ALA A 270 -3.81 3.79 14.61
CA ALA A 270 -4.04 5.22 14.39
C ALA A 270 -3.17 5.76 13.25
N PHE A 271 -1.89 5.38 13.18
CA PHE A 271 -1.02 5.78 12.07
C PHE A 271 -1.50 5.24 10.71
N TYR A 272 -1.79 3.95 10.59
CA TYR A 272 -2.35 3.41 9.34
C TYR A 272 -3.69 4.06 8.98
N PHE A 273 -4.54 4.35 9.97
CA PHE A 273 -5.80 5.06 9.76
C PHE A 273 -5.57 6.45 9.19
N VAL A 274 -4.68 7.25 9.80
CA VAL A 274 -4.37 8.61 9.32
C VAL A 274 -3.86 8.57 7.88
N ILE A 275 -2.98 7.63 7.53
CA ILE A 275 -2.48 7.48 6.16
C ILE A 275 -3.61 7.10 5.21
N CYS A 276 -4.33 6.02 5.51
CA CYS A 276 -5.35 5.47 4.61
C CYS A 276 -6.52 6.45 4.44
N PHE A 277 -6.95 7.10 5.53
CA PHE A 277 -8.00 8.10 5.50
C PHE A 277 -7.54 9.36 4.75
N GLY A 278 -6.31 9.81 4.97
CA GLY A 278 -5.70 10.91 4.21
C GLY A 278 -5.68 10.65 2.70
N LEU A 279 -5.24 9.45 2.30
CA LEU A 279 -5.26 9.01 0.90
C LEU A 279 -6.69 8.92 0.35
N SER A 280 -7.63 8.38 1.13
CA SER A 280 -9.05 8.31 0.73
C SER A 280 -9.64 9.70 0.47
N LEU A 281 -9.37 10.67 1.35
CA LEU A 281 -9.80 12.05 1.17
C LEU A 281 -9.15 12.70 -0.07
N LEU A 282 -7.85 12.46 -0.27
CA LEU A 282 -7.11 12.95 -1.43
C LEU A 282 -7.73 12.43 -2.74
N PHE A 283 -7.95 11.11 -2.83
CA PHE A 283 -8.51 10.49 -4.02
C PHE A 283 -9.96 10.87 -4.27
N ARG A 284 -10.78 11.01 -3.21
CA ARG A 284 -12.15 11.52 -3.35
C ARG A 284 -12.19 12.93 -3.95
N ARG A 285 -11.27 13.81 -3.55
CA ARG A 285 -11.16 15.15 -4.14
C ARG A 285 -10.75 15.10 -5.62
N LEU A 286 -9.81 14.22 -5.98
CA LEU A 286 -9.38 14.03 -7.37
C LEU A 286 -10.52 13.46 -8.24
N GLU A 287 -11.28 12.50 -7.73
CA GLU A 287 -12.42 11.90 -8.44
C GLU A 287 -13.54 12.92 -8.70
N GLN A 288 -13.86 13.76 -7.72
CA GLN A 288 -14.89 14.80 -7.86
C GLN A 288 -14.54 15.84 -8.94
N ARG A 289 -13.26 16.22 -9.07
CA ARG A 289 -12.80 17.11 -10.13
C ARG A 289 -12.88 16.49 -11.52
N SER A 290 -12.65 15.18 -11.63
CA SER A 290 -12.79 14.46 -12.90
C SER A 290 -14.25 14.46 -13.37
N LYS A 291 -15.21 14.22 -12.48
CA LYS A 291 -16.64 14.18 -12.82
C LYS A 291 -17.24 15.55 -13.17
N SER A 292 -16.71 16.65 -12.61
CA SER A 292 -17.21 17.99 -12.94
C SER A 292 -16.85 18.40 -14.38
N HIS A 293 -15.71 17.93 -14.91
CA HIS A 293 -15.30 18.16 -16.31
C HIS A 293 -16.15 17.38 -17.32
N GLU A 294 -16.93 16.39 -16.90
CA GLU A 294 -17.82 15.60 -17.77
C GLU A 294 -19.20 16.24 -17.95
N ARG A 295 -19.56 17.24 -17.12
CA ARG A 295 -20.86 17.89 -17.12
C ARG A 295 -20.87 19.29 -17.75
N SER A 296 -19.69 19.83 -18.10
CA SER A 296 -19.51 21.11 -18.80
C SER A 296 -19.17 20.86 -20.26
#